data_AF-A0A161INB1-F1
#
_entry.id   AF-A0A161INB1-F1
#
_cell.length_a   1.000
_cell.length_b   1.000
_cell.length_c   1.000
_cell.angle_alpha   90.00
_cell.angle_beta   90.00
_cell.angle_gamma   90.00
#
_symmetry.space_group_name_H-M   'P 1'
#
loop_
_entity.id
_entity.type
_entity.pdbx_description
1 polymer ?
#
loop_
_entity_poly.entity_id
_entity_poly.type
_entity_poly.pdbx_seq_one_letter_code
_entity_poly.pdbx_strand_id
1 'polypeptide(L)' 'MPLHEIKSVIELVKLKSTENEHVEKYVDQIAELMKHLEAEIKEIKPIMESLNDKQKELLLNKVSPQGMTLAHSLLLLFG' A
#
# COMPACT_ATOMS: atom_id res chain seq x y z
N MET A 1 27.04 36.68 -0.91
CA MET A 1 27.17 35.22 -1.01
C MET A 1 28.10 34.92 -2.18
N PRO A 2 29.34 34.45 -1.95
CA PRO A 2 30.26 34.09 -3.01
C PRO A 2 29.70 32.94 -3.88
N LEU A 3 30.08 32.90 -5.16
CA LEU A 3 29.49 32.03 -6.18
C LEU A 3 29.52 30.52 -5.83
N HIS A 4 30.51 30.09 -5.04
CA HIS A 4 30.60 28.71 -4.58
C HIS A 4 29.47 28.34 -3.59
N GLU A 5 29.10 29.26 -2.69
CA GLU A 5 28.01 29.05 -1.75
C GLU A 5 26.66 28.99 -2.49
N ILE A 6 26.48 29.81 -3.53
CA ILE A 6 25.28 29.79 -4.38
C ILE A 6 25.15 28.42 -5.08
N LYS A 7 26.26 27.89 -5.62
CA LYS A 7 26.29 26.58 -6.28
C LYS A 7 25.93 25.44 -5.32
N SER A 8 26.50 25.44 -4.11
CA SER A 8 26.20 24.43 -3.09
C SER A 8 24.75 24.46 -2.64
N VAL A 9 24.13 25.65 -2.52
CA VAL A 9 22.71 25.77 -2.19
C VAL A 9 21.83 25.22 -3.32
N ILE A 10 22.16 25.50 -4.59
CA ILE A 10 21.42 24.97 -5.74
C ILE A 10 21.50 23.43 -5.82
N GLU A 11 22.67 22.85 -5.54
CA GLU A 11 22.86 21.38 -5.53
C GLU A 11 22.09 20.72 -4.38
N LEU A 12 22.06 21.33 -3.19
CA LEU A 12 21.25 20.88 -2.05
C LEU A 12 19.75 20.94 -2.32
N VAL A 13 19.27 22.00 -2.97
CA VAL A 13 17.85 22.13 -3.35
C VAL A 13 17.48 21.08 -4.39
N LYS A 14 18.35 20.83 -5.38
CA LYS A 14 18.16 19.78 -6.38
C LYS A 14 18.07 18.38 -5.78
N LEU A 15 18.98 18.03 -4.86
CA LEU A 15 18.96 16.73 -4.19
C LEU A 15 17.67 16.49 -3.40
N LYS A 16 17.19 17.51 -2.67
CA LYS A 16 15.92 17.43 -1.94
C LYS A 16 14.71 17.30 -2.87
N SER A 17 14.72 17.93 -4.04
CA SER A 17 13.64 17.74 -5.02
C SER A 17 13.61 16.31 -5.56
N THR A 18 14.76 15.69 -5.85
CA THR A 18 14.80 14.31 -6.35
C THR A 18 14.38 13.30 -5.28
N GLU A 19 14.74 13.49 -4.02
CA GLU A 19 14.29 12.63 -2.91
C GLU A 19 12.77 12.70 -2.72
N ASN A 20 12.18 13.89 -2.80
CA ASN A 20 10.73 14.06 -2.70
C ASN A 20 9.99 13.40 -3.89
N GLU A 21 10.49 13.55 -5.11
CA GLU A 21 9.91 12.89 -6.29
C GLU A 21 9.95 11.35 -6.16
N HIS A 22 11.01 10.80 -5.58
CA HIS A 22 11.07 9.37 -5.30
C HIS A 22 10.04 8.91 -4.27
N VAL A 23 9.86 9.67 -3.19
CA VAL A 23 8.85 9.38 -2.17
C VAL A 23 7.44 9.46 -2.74
N GLU A 24 7.11 10.51 -3.51
CA GLU A 24 5.82 10.65 -4.19
C GLU A 24 5.53 9.45 -5.09
N LYS A 25 6.51 9.03 -5.89
CA LYS A 25 6.36 7.85 -6.75
C LYS A 25 6.08 6.57 -5.96
N TYR A 26 6.72 6.37 -4.81
CA TYR A 26 6.44 5.21 -3.96
C TYR A 26 5.05 5.29 -3.32
N VAL A 27 4.61 6.48 -2.93
CA VAL A 27 3.25 6.70 -2.40
C VAL A 27 2.20 6.39 -3.48
N ASP A 28 2.40 6.86 -4.71
CA ASP A 28 1.51 6.55 -5.84
C ASP A 28 1.44 5.04 -6.13
N GLN A 29 2.60 4.37 -6.11
CA GLN A 29 2.66 2.90 -6.26
C GLN A 29 1.91 2.17 -5.14
N ILE A 30 2.04 2.63 -3.89
CA ILE A 30 1.30 2.06 -2.76
C ILE A 30 -0.21 2.29 -2.94
N ALA A 31 -0.62 3.48 -3.40
CA ALA A 31 -2.02 3.79 -3.66
C ALA A 31 -2.62 2.89 -4.75
N GLU A 32 -1.89 2.64 -5.85
CA GLU A 32 -2.31 1.68 -6.89
C GLU A 32 -2.44 0.25 -6.36
N LEU A 33 -1.45 -0.20 -5.57
CA LEU A 33 -1.48 -1.53 -4.94
C LEU A 33 -2.67 -1.68 -3.98
N MET A 34 -2.97 -0.65 -3.18
CA MET A 34 -4.14 -0.65 -2.29
C MET A 34 -5.45 -0.70 -3.07
N LYS A 35 -5.55 0.04 -4.18
CA LYS A 35 -6.74 0.02 -5.05
C LYS A 35 -6.95 -1.34 -5.71
N HIS A 36 -5.87 -1.98 -6.17
CA HIS A 36 -5.95 -3.34 -6.72
C HIS A 36 -6.37 -4.34 -5.64
N LEU A 37 -5.79 -4.25 -4.45
CA LEU A 37 -6.16 -5.11 -3.32
C LEU A 37 -7.63 -4.93 -2.90
N GLU A 38 -8.14 -3.70 -2.90
CA GLU A 38 -9.56 -3.42 -2.63
C GLU A 38 -10.48 -4.15 -3.63
N ALA A 39 -10.12 -4.14 -4.92
CA ALA A 39 -10.87 -4.84 -5.96
C ALA A 39 -10.85 -6.37 -5.76
N GLU A 40 -9.68 -6.95 -5.53
CA GLU A 40 -9.51 -8.39 -5.27
C GLU A 40 -10.32 -8.83 -4.03
N ILE A 41 -10.32 -8.03 -2.96
CA ILE A 41 -11.10 -8.33 -1.75
C ILE A 41 -12.60 -8.27 -2.02
N LYS A 42 -13.08 -7.31 -2.83
CA LYS A 42 -14.49 -7.23 -3.23
C LYS A 42 -14.93 -8.45 -4.03
N GLU A 43 -14.07 -9.00 -4.87
CA GLU A 43 -14.35 -10.24 -5.62
C GLU A 43 -14.35 -11.48 -4.71
N ILE A 44 -13.44 -11.51 -3.73
CA ILE A 44 -13.34 -12.64 -2.78
C ILE A 44 -14.46 -12.60 -1.72
N LYS A 45 -15.01 -11.43 -1.39
CA LYS A 45 -16.09 -11.27 -0.39
C LYS A 45 -17.29 -12.20 -0.62
N PRO A 46 -17.96 -12.24 -1.78
CA PRO A 46 -19.10 -13.14 -2.00
C PRO A 46 -18.69 -14.61 -1.96
N ILE A 47 -17.46 -14.94 -2.39
CA ILE A 47 -16.91 -16.29 -2.28
C ILE A 47 -16.82 -16.66 -0.79
N MET A 48 -16.20 -15.81 0.04
CA MET A 48 -16.11 -16.04 1.50
C MET A 48 -17.47 -16.14 2.17
N GLU A 49 -18.45 -15.33 1.78
CA GLU A 49 -19.82 -15.38 2.33
C GLU A 49 -20.53 -16.70 2.00
N SER A 50 -20.22 -17.31 0.84
CA SER A 50 -20.77 -18.60 0.42
C SER A 50 -20.12 -19.83 1.08
N LEU A 51 -18.98 -19.66 1.75
CA LEU A 51 -18.24 -20.75 2.40
C LEU A 51 -18.78 -21.06 3.80
N ASN A 52 -18.75 -22.35 4.17
CA ASN A 52 -18.99 -22.77 5.54
C ASN A 52 -17.75 -22.53 6.43
N ASP A 53 -17.93 -22.61 7.75
CA ASP A 53 -16.89 -22.25 8.73
C ASP A 53 -15.59 -23.04 8.55
N LYS A 54 -15.70 -24.33 8.19
CA LYS A 54 -14.55 -25.21 7.96
C LYS A 54 -13.77 -24.85 6.69
N GLN A 55 -14.47 -24.38 5.65
CA GLN A 55 -13.86 -23.89 4.43
C GLN A 55 -13.21 -22.51 4.61
N LYS A 56 -13.85 -21.62 5.39
CA LYS A 56 -13.28 -20.32 5.78
C LYS A 56 -11.98 -20.51 6.55
N GLU A 57 -11.96 -21.41 7.53
CA GLU A 57 -10.77 -21.71 8.33
C GLU A 57 -9.58 -22.21 7.48
N LEU A 58 -9.84 -23.11 6.52
CA LEU A 58 -8.83 -23.58 5.57
C LEU A 58 -8.28 -22.48 4.65
N LEU A 59 -9.14 -21.55 4.24
CA LEU A 59 -8.76 -20.43 3.38
C LEU A 59 -7.95 -19.39 4.14
N LEU A 60 -8.37 -19.05 5.37
CA LEU A 60 -7.66 -18.14 6.26
C LEU A 60 -6.27 -18.71 6.63
N ASN A 61 -6.15 -20.02 6.83
CA ASN A 61 -4.86 -20.69 7.07
C ASN A 61 -3.88 -20.63 5.88
N LYS A 62 -4.34 -20.32 4.66
CA LYS A 62 -3.48 -20.11 3.47
C LYS A 62 -3.03 -18.66 3.30
N VAL A 63 -3.70 -17.72 3.97
CA VAL A 63 -3.31 -16.32 3.98
C VAL A 63 -2.29 -16.12 5.10
N SER A 64 -1.17 -15.44 4.83
CA SER A 64 -0.19 -15.18 5.88
C SER A 64 -0.86 -14.40 7.04
N PRO A 65 -0.32 -14.47 8.27
CA PRO A 65 -0.86 -13.70 9.40
C PRO A 65 -0.96 -12.20 9.11
N GLN A 66 -0.04 -11.65 8.31
CA GLN A 66 -0.10 -10.25 7.86
C GLN A 66 -1.26 -10.00 6.89
N GLY A 67 -1.49 -10.92 5.94
CA GLY A 67 -2.63 -10.83 5.01
C GLY A 67 -3.98 -10.95 5.71
N MET A 68 -4.06 -11.77 6.77
CA MET A 68 -5.27 -11.89 7.61
C MET A 68 -5.58 -10.58 8.34
N THR A 69 -4.54 -9.95 8.92
CA THR A 69 -4.66 -8.65 9.61
C THR A 69 -5.12 -7.55 8.64
N LEU A 70 -4.57 -7.57 7.42
CA LEU A 70 -4.93 -6.62 6.37
C LEU A 70 -6.37 -6.81 5.89
N ALA A 71 -6.77 -8.05 5.62
CA ALA A 71 -8.15 -8.38 5.24
C ALA A 71 -9.16 -7.98 6.34
N HIS A 72 -8.85 -8.26 7.61
CA HIS A 72 -9.69 -7.85 8.74
C HIS A 72 -9.80 -6.33 8.86
N SER A 73 -8.68 -5.61 8.71
CA SER A 73 -8.66 -4.14 8.78
C SER A 73 -9.47 -3.52 7.63
N LEU A 74 -9.37 -4.09 6.43
CA LEU A 74 -10.11 -3.62 5.26
C LEU A 74 -11.61 -3.95 5.36
N LEU A 75 -11.97 -5.13 5.88
CA LEU A 75 -13.37 -5.47 6.19
C LEU A 75 -13.99 -4.54 7.24
N LEU A 76 -13.22 -4.08 8.23
CA LEU A 76 -13.70 -3.12 9.23
C LEU A 76 -13.88 -1.69 8.67
N LEU A 77 -13.07 -1.31 7.68
CA LEU A 77 -13.12 0.02 7.06
C LEU A 77 -14.19 0.14 5.96
N PHE A 78 -14.53 -0.96 5.30
CA PHE A 78 -15.42 -1.00 4.13
C PHE A 78 -16.61 -1.95 4.26
N GLY A 79 -16.79 -2.56 5.43
CA GLY A 79 -17.90 -3.45 5.79
C GLY A 79 -19.05 -2.74 6.46
#